data_AF-A0A210PIB1-F1
#
_entry.id   AF-A0A210PIB1-F1
#
_cell.length_a   1.000
_cell.length_b   1.000
_cell.length_c   1.000
_cell.angle_alpha   90.00
_cell.angle_beta   90.00
_cell.angle_gamma   90.00
#
_symmetry.space_group_name_H-M   'P 1'
#
loop_
_entity.id
_entity.type
_entity.pdbx_description
1 polymer ?
#
loop_
_entity_poly.entity_id
_entity_poly.type
_entity_poly.pdbx_seq_one_letter_code
_entity_poly.pdbx_strand_id
1 'polypeptide(L)'
;MLCSIKITFPYLALTGATYQLVTQKKSFYDAEHYCQTHGGHLTSVHSAAENQHVYNLCRQHSGRYCWIGLERESTGHFRWTDGSAFSYNNFHSGEPDNYNNEEGCALMPLHDSNYPNGLWSDKKCVAHYDLSYFVCKMSGSSQTHTSAPVVTNPPSQTLTSGTHKLYVQGTNLMMDGHRVFLSGTNQPWVAYAYDFGNHQYASRKTKFEQALQQVHQAGGNSIRTWIHIEGETSPQFSSDGHVTGFDRDGTFISDMREYLQAARRYNILVFPTLWNAAVNQNYHYRLNGLIKDQSKLQSYIDHALIPMVQALKDEPALGGWDIMNEPEGELKANVFSADPCFDTRPLNNQGPGWAGKLYTAQEFAKFINWQADAIKRADPQAMVTVGAWNPKSNTDNFGFHNLYKDECLRKAGGKQLGTLTFYSVHTYDNNGHFDGQSPFQHSFSDFGLDKPVVIAEFNQNKGGGMTSQQQYQYAYNHGYSGAWAWAYDKDWSTEQDGVSAIRSKNDQSKGGLVAINLN
;
A
#
# COMPACT_ATOMS: atom_id res chain seq x y z
N MET A 1 38.41 45.75 29.27
CA MET A 1 38.99 44.49 28.75
C MET A 1 38.11 43.36 29.21
N LEU A 2 37.60 42.42 28.42
CA LEU A 2 37.56 42.14 26.99
C LEU A 2 36.27 41.29 26.87
N CYS A 3 35.17 41.87 26.40
CA CYS A 3 34.65 41.64 25.06
C CYS A 3 34.82 40.19 24.59
N SER A 4 33.85 39.32 24.89
CA SER A 4 33.68 38.07 24.17
C SER A 4 33.15 38.39 22.78
N ILE A 5 34.08 38.43 21.83
CA ILE A 5 33.85 38.65 20.41
C ILE A 5 32.93 37.52 19.92
N LYS A 6 31.67 37.85 19.62
CA LYS A 6 30.89 37.08 18.65
C LYS A 6 31.53 37.33 17.29
N ILE A 7 32.36 36.39 16.84
CA ILE A 7 32.86 36.40 15.47
C ILE A 7 31.68 36.03 14.58
N THR A 8 30.98 37.05 14.12
CA THR A 8 30.06 36.95 12.99
C THR A 8 30.93 37.07 11.74
N PHE A 9 31.15 35.98 11.02
CA PHE A 9 31.70 36.07 9.67
C PHE A 9 30.57 36.44 8.71
N PRO A 10 30.72 37.53 7.93
CA PRO A 10 29.67 38.07 7.08
C PRO A 10 29.66 37.33 5.74
N TYR A 11 28.70 36.43 5.58
CA TYR A 11 28.13 36.13 4.26
C TYR A 11 26.61 35.94 4.42
N LEU A 12 25.95 36.97 4.99
CA LEU A 12 24.61 37.34 4.49
C LEU A 12 24.83 37.83 3.05
N ALA A 13 24.12 37.42 2.02
CA ALA A 13 23.02 36.50 1.88
C ALA A 13 23.07 36.04 0.42
N LEU A 14 22.94 34.75 0.14
CA LEU A 14 22.58 34.32 -1.21
C LEU A 14 21.30 33.49 -1.26
N THR A 15 20.86 32.87 -0.16
CA THR A 15 19.61 32.09 -0.19
C THR A 15 18.77 32.15 1.09
N GLY A 16 19.23 32.77 2.18
CA GLY A 16 18.53 32.68 3.48
C GLY A 16 18.34 31.24 3.98
N ALA A 17 19.08 30.29 3.41
CA ALA A 17 18.98 28.86 3.70
C ALA A 17 20.00 28.45 4.75
N THR A 18 19.64 27.45 5.56
CA THR A 18 20.52 26.82 6.56
C THR A 18 21.00 25.48 6.02
N TYR A 19 22.30 25.21 6.08
CA TYR A 19 22.90 23.94 5.66
C TYR A 19 23.28 23.10 6.87
N GLN A 20 22.92 21.82 6.85
CA GLN A 20 23.26 20.86 7.91
C GLN A 20 23.94 19.64 7.31
N LEU A 21 25.20 19.40 7.72
CA LEU A 21 25.89 18.15 7.42
C LEU A 21 25.37 17.01 8.30
N VAL A 22 25.08 15.88 7.68
CA VAL A 22 24.69 14.65 8.35
C VAL A 22 25.75 13.58 8.08
N THR A 23 26.38 13.09 9.14
CA THR A 23 27.47 12.10 9.09
C THR A 23 26.98 10.65 9.19
N GLN A 24 25.66 10.42 9.23
CA GLN A 24 25.10 9.08 9.09
C GLN A 24 25.15 8.67 7.62
N LYS A 25 25.81 7.57 7.30
CA LYS A 25 25.93 7.11 5.92
C LYS A 25 24.58 6.56 5.41
N LYS A 26 24.08 7.09 4.30
CA LYS A 26 22.79 6.73 3.71
C LYS A 26 22.88 6.60 2.19
N SER A 27 21.95 5.85 1.60
CA SER A 27 21.72 5.89 0.15
C SER A 27 21.22 7.29 -0.25
N PHE A 28 21.24 7.64 -1.54
CA PHE A 28 20.81 8.97 -1.98
C PHE A 28 19.36 9.26 -1.57
N TYR A 29 18.45 8.32 -1.84
CA TYR A 29 17.03 8.50 -1.52
C TYR A 29 16.76 8.51 -0.01
N ASP A 30 17.51 7.73 0.77
CA ASP A 30 17.43 7.79 2.24
C ASP A 30 17.96 9.13 2.79
N ALA A 31 18.97 9.71 2.14
CA ALA A 31 19.54 10.99 2.49
C ALA A 31 18.60 12.16 2.14
N GLU A 32 17.97 12.14 0.96
CA GLU A 32 16.89 13.07 0.58
C GLU A 32 15.73 13.00 1.56
N HIS A 33 15.28 11.79 1.88
CA HIS A 33 14.21 11.60 2.83
C HIS A 33 14.58 12.10 4.24
N TYR A 34 15.82 11.89 4.68
CA TYR A 34 16.28 12.49 5.93
C TYR A 34 16.18 14.01 5.89
N CYS A 35 16.61 14.66 4.81
CA CYS A 35 16.54 16.11 4.74
C CYS A 35 15.09 16.64 4.72
N GLN A 36 14.20 15.97 4.00
CA GLN A 36 12.76 16.30 3.96
C GLN A 36 12.11 16.22 5.34
N THR A 37 12.41 15.16 6.11
CA THR A 37 11.90 15.01 7.48
C THR A 37 12.45 16.06 8.46
N HIS A 38 13.56 16.72 8.11
CA HIS A 38 14.16 17.79 8.90
C HIS A 38 13.89 19.18 8.30
N GLY A 39 12.86 19.32 7.47
CA GLY A 39 12.38 20.61 6.97
C GLY A 39 13.23 21.20 5.85
N GLY A 40 13.96 20.37 5.10
CA GLY A 40 14.79 20.78 3.97
C GLY A 40 14.82 19.73 2.87
N HIS A 41 15.78 19.83 1.96
CA HIS A 41 16.06 18.83 0.93
C HIS A 41 17.55 18.52 0.94
N LEU A 42 18.00 17.44 0.29
CA LEU A 42 19.42 17.37 -0.08
C LEU A 42 19.79 18.64 -0.83
N THR A 43 20.99 19.14 -0.56
CA THR A 43 21.31 20.51 -0.95
C THR A 43 21.28 20.68 -2.47
N SER A 44 20.49 21.65 -2.93
CA SER A 44 20.64 22.25 -4.25
C SER A 44 21.83 23.20 -4.28
N VAL A 45 22.47 23.33 -5.44
CA VAL A 45 23.63 24.20 -5.64
C VAL A 45 23.43 25.05 -6.90
N HIS A 46 23.39 26.37 -6.75
CA HIS A 46 23.10 27.33 -7.83
C HIS A 46 24.24 28.29 -8.13
N SER A 47 25.38 28.18 -7.43
CA SER A 47 26.55 29.01 -7.68
C SER A 47 27.85 28.35 -7.22
N ALA A 48 28.98 28.81 -7.76
CA ALA A 48 30.30 28.35 -7.31
C ALA A 48 30.57 28.64 -5.83
N ALA A 49 30.06 29.76 -5.30
CA ALA A 49 30.20 30.11 -3.89
C ALA A 49 29.43 29.15 -2.98
N GLU A 50 28.20 28.78 -3.37
CA GLU A 50 27.37 27.79 -2.67
C GLU A 50 28.01 26.39 -2.74
N ASN A 51 28.53 26.01 -3.90
CA ASN A 51 29.26 24.74 -4.08
C ASN A 51 30.44 24.62 -3.11
N GLN A 52 31.27 25.67 -3.06
CA GLN A 52 32.44 25.72 -2.18
C GLN A 52 32.02 25.65 -0.70
N HIS A 53 30.92 26.29 -0.33
CA HIS A 53 30.38 26.23 1.04
C HIS A 53 29.97 24.81 1.43
N VAL A 54 29.17 24.14 0.58
CA VAL A 54 28.73 22.75 0.80
C VAL A 54 29.92 21.80 0.87
N TYR A 55 30.88 21.93 -0.05
CA TYR A 55 32.08 21.10 -0.07
C TYR A 55 32.92 21.26 1.21
N ASN A 56 33.07 22.49 1.70
CA ASN A 56 33.79 22.78 2.93
C ASN A 56 33.08 22.16 4.15
N LEU A 57 31.75 22.11 4.19
CA LEU A 57 31.00 21.41 5.23
C LEU A 57 31.28 19.91 5.18
N CYS A 58 31.10 19.27 4.03
CA CYS A 58 31.28 17.82 3.86
C CYS A 58 32.68 17.33 4.26
N ARG A 59 33.73 18.13 4.00
CA ARG A 59 35.13 17.75 4.27
C ARG A 59 35.57 17.90 5.72
N GLN A 60 34.71 18.37 6.63
CA GLN A 60 35.04 18.47 8.05
C GLN A 60 35.23 17.10 8.73
N HIS A 61 34.86 16.00 8.06
CA HIS A 61 34.94 14.64 8.57
C HIS A 61 35.66 13.70 7.60
N SER A 62 36.01 12.50 8.07
CA SER A 62 36.74 11.46 7.31
C SER A 62 35.89 10.67 6.31
N GLY A 63 34.71 11.18 5.93
CA GLY A 63 33.86 10.56 4.92
C GLY A 63 34.51 10.60 3.55
N ARG A 64 34.20 9.60 2.70
CA ARG A 64 34.73 9.52 1.33
C ARG A 64 33.87 10.27 0.31
N TYR A 65 32.58 10.39 0.58
CA TYR A 65 31.59 10.94 -0.35
C TYR A 65 30.52 11.73 0.40
N CYS A 66 29.92 12.71 -0.29
CA CYS A 66 28.84 13.55 0.23
C CYS A 66 27.74 13.73 -0.81
N TRP A 67 26.53 13.23 -0.57
CA TRP A 67 25.39 13.43 -1.47
C TRP A 67 24.97 14.91 -1.52
N ILE A 68 24.60 15.35 -2.72
CA ILE A 68 23.88 16.60 -3.00
C ILE A 68 22.56 16.25 -3.69
N GLY A 69 21.59 17.15 -3.72
CA GLY A 69 20.21 16.82 -4.13
C GLY A 69 20.00 16.73 -5.64
N LEU A 70 20.97 16.23 -6.41
CA LEU A 70 20.88 16.20 -7.87
C LEU A 70 20.68 14.77 -8.37
N GLU A 71 19.64 14.54 -9.16
CA GLU A 71 19.36 13.23 -9.75
C GLU A 71 19.04 13.31 -11.25
N ARG A 72 19.28 12.21 -11.94
CA ARG A 72 19.04 12.01 -13.37
C ARG A 72 17.61 11.50 -13.57
N GLU A 73 16.85 12.22 -14.37
CA GLU A 73 15.53 11.83 -14.83
C GLU A 73 15.62 10.75 -15.92
N SER A 74 14.49 10.08 -16.20
CA SER A 74 14.37 9.11 -17.29
C SER A 74 14.64 9.70 -18.68
N THR A 75 14.52 11.02 -18.82
CA THR A 75 14.87 11.79 -20.03
C THR A 75 16.39 11.95 -20.21
N GLY A 76 17.18 11.57 -19.21
CA GLY A 76 18.63 11.73 -19.17
C GLY A 76 19.12 13.08 -18.61
N HIS A 77 18.20 14.03 -18.37
CA HIS A 77 18.50 15.33 -17.77
C HIS A 77 18.64 15.24 -16.25
N PHE A 78 19.38 16.17 -15.65
CA PHE A 78 19.49 16.26 -14.19
C PHE A 78 18.55 17.31 -13.62
N ARG A 79 17.96 17.00 -12.46
CA ARG A 79 17.09 17.89 -11.68
C ARG A 79 17.51 17.92 -10.22
N TRP A 80 17.23 19.05 -9.55
CA TRP A 80 17.35 19.14 -8.11
C TRP A 80 16.11 18.54 -7.43
N THR A 81 16.31 17.82 -6.32
CA THR A 81 15.25 17.17 -5.54
C THR A 81 14.33 18.14 -4.83
N ASP A 82 14.79 19.39 -4.61
CA ASP A 82 13.98 20.50 -4.09
C ASP A 82 13.14 21.20 -5.18
N GLY A 83 13.22 20.75 -6.43
CA GLY A 83 12.48 21.30 -7.56
C GLY A 83 13.03 22.62 -8.11
N SER A 84 14.18 23.10 -7.60
CA SER A 84 14.84 24.30 -8.12
C SER A 84 15.45 24.07 -9.51
N ALA A 85 15.65 25.15 -10.27
CA ALA A 85 16.18 25.07 -11.63
C ALA A 85 17.65 24.60 -11.63
N PHE A 86 17.97 23.67 -12.54
CA PHE A 86 19.34 23.22 -12.77
C PHE A 86 20.12 24.26 -13.60
N SER A 87 20.59 25.31 -12.94
CA SER A 87 21.25 26.48 -13.56
C SER A 87 22.77 26.53 -13.37
N TYR A 88 23.33 25.60 -12.59
CA TYR A 88 24.74 25.54 -12.26
C TYR A 88 25.21 24.09 -12.35
N ASN A 89 26.32 23.87 -13.06
CA ASN A 89 26.90 22.56 -13.29
C ASN A 89 28.36 22.57 -12.83
N ASN A 90 28.71 21.62 -11.95
CA ASN A 90 30.08 21.42 -11.47
C ASN A 90 30.51 19.95 -11.52
N PHE A 91 29.97 19.15 -12.45
CA PHE A 91 30.48 17.80 -12.72
C PHE A 91 31.96 17.83 -13.12
N HIS A 92 32.73 16.84 -12.68
CA HIS A 92 34.12 16.65 -13.07
C HIS A 92 34.22 16.38 -14.59
N SER A 93 35.37 16.67 -15.19
CA SER A 93 35.60 16.35 -16.60
C SER A 93 35.47 14.84 -16.84
N GLY A 94 34.53 14.44 -17.71
CA GLY A 94 34.21 13.03 -17.95
C GLY A 94 32.99 12.53 -17.18
N GLU A 95 32.46 13.33 -16.25
CA GLU A 95 31.20 13.10 -15.54
C GLU A 95 30.10 14.04 -16.07
N PRO A 96 28.82 13.68 -15.95
CA PRO A 96 28.32 12.40 -15.45
C PRO A 96 28.37 11.31 -16.52
N ASP A 97 29.00 10.17 -16.24
CA ASP A 97 29.29 9.11 -17.24
C ASP A 97 28.23 8.01 -17.34
N ASN A 98 27.29 7.98 -16.39
CA ASN A 98 26.25 6.95 -16.26
C ASN A 98 26.83 5.53 -16.33
N TYR A 99 27.87 5.24 -15.54
CA TYR A 99 28.58 3.98 -15.62
C TYR A 99 27.63 2.75 -15.54
N ASN A 100 27.77 1.83 -16.49
CA ASN A 100 26.90 0.66 -16.71
C ASN A 100 25.40 0.95 -16.87
N ASN A 101 25.01 2.19 -17.18
CA ASN A 101 23.62 2.65 -17.21
C ASN A 101 22.89 2.51 -15.85
N GLU A 102 23.63 2.60 -14.75
CA GLU A 102 23.10 2.41 -13.40
C GLU A 102 23.30 3.62 -12.49
N GLU A 103 23.95 4.69 -12.97
CA GLU A 103 24.26 5.89 -12.19
C GLU A 103 23.32 7.05 -12.50
N GLY A 104 22.88 7.73 -11.45
CA GLY A 104 21.84 8.74 -11.60
C GLY A 104 21.75 9.72 -10.46
N CYS A 105 22.63 9.67 -9.48
CA CYS A 105 22.57 10.55 -8.32
C CYS A 105 23.94 11.18 -8.06
N ALA A 106 23.98 12.51 -7.92
CA ALA A 106 25.25 13.22 -7.82
C ALA A 106 25.76 13.31 -6.38
N LEU A 107 27.08 13.18 -6.23
CA LEU A 107 27.79 13.40 -4.99
C LEU A 107 29.06 14.21 -5.21
N MET A 108 29.63 14.71 -4.10
CA MET A 108 30.98 15.24 -4.03
C MET A 108 31.94 14.18 -3.46
N PRO A 109 32.93 13.70 -4.23
CA PRO A 109 34.06 12.97 -3.67
C PRO A 109 34.88 13.86 -2.74
N LEU A 110 35.20 13.32 -1.56
CA LEU A 110 35.91 14.03 -0.51
C LEU A 110 37.35 13.50 -0.41
N HIS A 111 38.29 14.41 -0.15
CA HIS A 111 39.72 14.07 0.06
C HIS A 111 40.40 13.34 -1.12
N ASP A 112 39.83 13.46 -2.31
CA ASP A 112 40.41 12.97 -3.56
C ASP A 112 40.98 14.16 -4.36
N SER A 113 42.28 14.11 -4.67
CA SER A 113 42.96 15.16 -5.44
C SER A 113 42.46 15.28 -6.89
N ASN A 114 41.79 14.25 -7.42
CA ASN A 114 41.16 14.29 -8.74
C ASN A 114 39.86 15.09 -8.75
N TYR A 115 39.24 15.33 -7.58
CA TYR A 115 38.01 16.12 -7.44
C TYR A 115 38.27 17.41 -6.62
N PRO A 116 39.13 18.33 -7.11
CA PRO A 116 39.37 19.59 -6.41
C PRO A 116 38.09 20.44 -6.37
N ASN A 117 37.98 21.31 -5.36
CA ASN A 117 36.91 22.32 -5.26
C ASN A 117 35.47 21.78 -5.31
N GLY A 118 35.25 20.52 -4.92
CA GLY A 118 33.92 19.92 -4.83
C GLY A 118 33.26 19.67 -6.18
N LEU A 119 34.05 19.22 -7.16
CA LEU A 119 33.51 18.67 -8.42
C LEU A 119 32.62 17.46 -8.15
N TRP A 120 31.59 17.30 -8.97
CA TRP A 120 30.58 16.24 -8.82
C TRP A 120 30.89 15.01 -9.68
N SER A 121 30.38 13.86 -9.25
CA SER A 121 30.33 12.60 -9.99
C SER A 121 28.93 12.01 -9.80
N ASP A 122 28.37 11.32 -10.80
CA ASP A 122 27.15 10.53 -10.60
C ASP A 122 27.48 9.12 -10.14
N LYS A 123 26.64 8.59 -9.24
CA LYS A 123 26.76 7.25 -8.67
C LYS A 123 25.37 6.60 -8.64
N LYS A 124 25.35 5.30 -8.36
CA LYS A 124 24.11 4.55 -8.22
C LYS A 124 23.32 5.06 -7.02
N CYS A 125 22.07 5.43 -7.23
CA CYS A 125 21.22 6.03 -6.18
C CYS A 125 20.93 5.07 -5.01
N VAL A 126 20.93 3.76 -5.27
CA VAL A 126 20.45 2.70 -4.36
C VAL A 126 21.47 1.60 -4.04
N ALA A 127 22.73 1.74 -4.46
CA ALA A 127 23.70 0.67 -4.24
C ALA A 127 24.07 0.52 -2.75
N HIS A 128 24.06 -0.71 -2.25
CA HIS A 128 24.35 -1.07 -0.85
C HIS A 128 25.75 -0.67 -0.35
N TYR A 129 26.66 -0.28 -1.24
CA TYR A 129 28.05 0.10 -0.92
C TYR A 129 28.31 1.62 -1.00
N ASP A 130 27.39 2.42 -1.54
CA ASP A 130 27.55 3.87 -1.75
C ASP A 130 26.88 4.71 -0.65
N LEU A 131 26.82 4.18 0.58
CA LEU A 131 26.31 4.91 1.72
C LEU A 131 27.25 6.08 2.06
N SER A 132 26.74 7.31 1.94
CA SER A 132 27.55 8.53 2.01
C SER A 132 27.01 9.50 3.04
N TYR A 133 27.86 10.43 3.48
CA TYR A 133 27.38 11.61 4.20
C TYR A 133 26.55 12.48 3.27
N PHE A 134 25.87 13.47 3.80
CA PHE A 134 25.03 14.33 2.97
C PHE A 134 24.74 15.66 3.65
N VAL A 135 24.39 16.68 2.86
CA VAL A 135 24.06 18.01 3.35
C VAL A 135 22.60 18.30 3.07
N CYS A 136 21.86 18.65 4.11
CA CYS A 136 20.51 19.16 4.02
C CYS A 136 20.50 20.68 3.89
N LYS A 137 19.67 21.22 3.02
CA LYS A 137 19.40 22.66 2.87
C LYS A 137 17.96 22.94 3.30
N MET A 138 17.82 23.72 4.36
CA MET A 138 16.54 24.13 4.94
C MET A 138 16.24 25.58 4.55
N SER A 139 15.04 25.86 4.05
CA SER A 139 14.62 27.22 3.69
C SER A 139 14.29 28.03 4.95
N GLY A 140 14.91 29.19 5.12
CA GLY A 140 14.60 30.10 6.23
C GLY A 140 13.17 30.63 6.11
N SER A 141 12.34 30.40 7.12
CA SER A 141 11.00 30.99 7.22
C SER A 141 11.08 32.51 7.38
N SER A 142 10.63 33.27 6.38
CA SER A 142 10.31 34.69 6.57
C SER A 142 9.04 34.81 7.41
N GLN A 143 9.19 35.24 8.65
CA GLN A 143 8.07 35.63 9.50
C GLN A 143 7.35 36.84 8.91
N THR A 144 6.03 36.77 8.79
CA THR A 144 5.18 37.96 8.72
C THR A 144 4.08 37.84 9.77
N HIS A 145 4.19 38.67 10.80
CA HIS A 145 3.14 38.92 11.78
C HIS A 145 1.99 39.68 11.12
N THR A 146 0.77 39.15 11.18
CA THR A 146 -0.45 39.98 11.15
C THR A 146 -1.48 39.44 12.14
N SER A 147 -2.04 40.36 12.92
CA SER A 147 -2.95 40.18 14.05
C SER A 147 -4.33 39.67 13.64
N ALA A 148 -4.84 38.67 14.36
CA ALA A 148 -6.19 38.13 14.22
C ALA A 148 -7.27 39.05 14.83
N PRO A 149 -8.48 39.13 14.25
CA PRO A 149 -9.66 39.56 14.97
C PRO A 149 -10.34 38.36 15.66
N VAL A 150 -10.82 38.60 16.88
CA VAL A 150 -11.57 37.67 17.71
C VAL A 150 -12.95 37.42 17.09
N VAL A 151 -13.30 36.15 16.86
CA VAL A 151 -14.67 35.71 16.59
C VAL A 151 -15.09 34.74 17.68
N THR A 152 -16.21 35.07 18.33
CA THR A 152 -16.86 34.32 19.41
C THR A 152 -17.57 33.07 18.88
N ASN A 153 -17.41 31.95 19.60
CA ASN A 153 -18.08 30.67 19.35
C ASN A 153 -19.63 30.76 19.40
N PRO A 154 -20.34 30.05 18.50
CA PRO A 154 -21.66 29.50 18.76
C PRO A 154 -21.57 28.07 19.33
N PRO A 155 -22.69 27.54 19.86
CA PRO A 155 -22.68 26.57 20.94
C PRO A 155 -22.32 25.15 20.50
N SER A 156 -21.69 24.45 21.46
CA SER A 156 -21.44 23.02 21.47
C SER A 156 -22.70 22.25 21.06
N GLN A 157 -22.68 21.73 19.84
CA GLN A 157 -23.51 20.59 19.50
C GLN A 157 -22.78 19.36 20.02
N THR A 158 -23.44 18.65 20.92
CA THR A 158 -23.07 17.34 21.40
C THR A 158 -22.80 16.42 20.21
N LEU A 159 -21.52 16.15 19.93
CA LEU A 159 -21.08 15.06 19.06
C LEU A 159 -21.69 13.77 19.60
N THR A 160 -22.71 13.27 18.92
CA THR A 160 -23.14 11.89 19.11
C THR A 160 -21.98 11.00 18.68
N SER A 161 -21.40 10.30 19.65
CA SER A 161 -20.45 9.22 19.47
C SER A 161 -21.06 8.13 18.57
N GLY A 162 -20.87 8.27 17.26
CA GLY A 162 -21.13 7.24 16.26
C GLY A 162 -19.80 6.66 15.80
N THR A 163 -19.69 5.34 15.73
CA THR A 163 -18.53 4.68 15.14
C THR A 163 -18.55 4.86 13.62
N HIS A 164 -17.58 5.62 13.07
CA HIS A 164 -17.34 5.82 11.62
C HIS A 164 -16.85 4.54 10.92
N LYS A 165 -17.67 3.49 10.93
CA LYS A 165 -17.35 2.18 10.36
C LYS A 165 -18.16 1.91 9.10
N LEU A 166 -17.55 1.15 8.18
CA LEU A 166 -18.26 0.57 7.05
C LEU A 166 -19.31 -0.44 7.52
N TYR A 167 -20.45 -0.45 6.84
CA TYR A 167 -21.46 -1.50 6.96
C TYR A 167 -22.14 -1.75 5.61
N VAL A 168 -22.97 -2.80 5.55
CA VAL A 168 -23.71 -3.18 4.34
C VAL A 168 -25.18 -2.87 4.50
N GLN A 169 -25.77 -2.26 3.47
CA GLN A 169 -27.23 -2.13 3.34
C GLN A 169 -27.65 -2.55 1.93
N GLY A 170 -28.29 -3.72 1.83
CA GLY A 170 -28.58 -4.36 0.54
C GLY A 170 -27.27 -4.67 -0.20
N THR A 171 -27.14 -4.18 -1.43
CA THR A 171 -25.95 -4.36 -2.27
C THR A 171 -24.98 -3.17 -2.22
N ASN A 172 -25.13 -2.29 -1.23
CA ASN A 172 -24.31 -1.08 -1.10
C ASN A 172 -23.42 -1.13 0.15
N LEU A 173 -22.20 -0.61 0.01
CA LEU A 173 -21.37 -0.21 1.15
C LEU A 173 -21.83 1.15 1.66
N MET A 174 -21.94 1.26 2.98
CA MET A 174 -22.44 2.44 3.67
C MET A 174 -21.46 2.90 4.75
N MET A 175 -21.38 4.20 4.97
CA MET A 175 -20.69 4.83 6.10
C MET A 175 -21.44 6.12 6.46
N ASP A 176 -21.69 6.35 7.75
CA ASP A 176 -22.37 7.55 8.25
C ASP A 176 -23.70 7.87 7.54
N GLY A 177 -24.43 6.83 7.14
CA GLY A 177 -25.72 6.95 6.44
C GLY A 177 -25.63 7.22 4.94
N HIS A 178 -24.44 7.33 4.39
CA HIS A 178 -24.20 7.54 2.96
C HIS A 178 -23.72 6.25 2.29
N ARG A 179 -24.16 6.01 1.05
CA ARG A 179 -23.49 5.04 0.18
C ARG A 179 -22.07 5.54 -0.07
N VAL A 180 -21.09 4.68 0.08
CA VAL A 180 -19.68 4.97 -0.14
C VAL A 180 -19.09 4.09 -1.24
N PHE A 181 -18.17 4.68 -2.01
CA PHE A 181 -17.38 3.97 -3.01
C PHE A 181 -15.93 3.88 -2.56
N LEU A 182 -15.40 2.67 -2.45
CA LEU A 182 -14.00 2.46 -2.09
C LEU A 182 -13.11 2.74 -3.31
N SER A 183 -12.35 3.82 -3.27
CA SER A 183 -11.47 4.27 -4.35
C SER A 183 -10.04 4.30 -3.85
N GLY A 184 -9.17 3.47 -4.41
CA GLY A 184 -7.74 3.55 -4.12
C GLY A 184 -6.95 2.42 -4.75
N THR A 185 -5.97 1.86 -4.07
CA THR A 185 -4.99 0.96 -4.70
C THR A 185 -4.65 -0.24 -3.83
N ASN A 186 -4.04 -1.25 -4.43
CA ASN A 186 -3.24 -2.22 -3.72
C ASN A 186 -1.85 -1.60 -3.46
N GLN A 187 -1.52 -1.39 -2.18
CA GLN A 187 -0.14 -1.39 -1.69
C GLN A 187 0.05 -2.79 -1.10
N PRO A 188 0.27 -3.81 -1.95
CA PRO A 188 0.10 -5.18 -1.52
C PRO A 188 1.20 -5.59 -0.53
N TRP A 189 2.38 -5.00 -0.63
CA TRP A 189 3.48 -5.13 0.33
C TRP A 189 4.50 -4.01 0.10
N VAL A 190 5.40 -3.78 1.06
CA VAL A 190 6.68 -3.07 0.84
C VAL A 190 7.82 -4.08 0.72
N ALA A 191 7.79 -5.11 1.56
CA ALA A 191 8.64 -6.29 1.51
C ALA A 191 7.74 -7.52 1.61
N TYR A 192 7.58 -8.24 0.50
CA TYR A 192 6.68 -9.39 0.36
C TYR A 192 6.81 -10.38 1.52
N ALA A 193 5.78 -10.50 2.38
CA ALA A 193 5.72 -11.32 3.59
C ALA A 193 6.66 -10.91 4.75
N TYR A 194 7.34 -9.76 4.65
CA TYR A 194 8.28 -9.22 5.64
C TYR A 194 7.95 -7.76 6.05
N ASP A 195 6.66 -7.43 6.15
CA ASP A 195 6.21 -6.07 6.44
C ASP A 195 5.83 -5.83 7.90
N PHE A 196 5.22 -6.82 8.57
CA PHE A 196 4.67 -6.67 9.92
C PHE A 196 5.17 -7.80 10.84
N GLY A 197 5.42 -7.48 12.11
CA GLY A 197 5.96 -8.43 13.08
C GLY A 197 7.49 -8.53 13.04
N ASN A 198 8.08 -9.08 14.10
CA ASN A 198 9.54 -9.24 14.24
C ASN A 198 10.33 -7.95 13.99
N HIS A 199 9.81 -6.80 14.44
CA HIS A 199 10.37 -5.46 14.23
C HIS A 199 10.54 -5.02 12.76
N GLN A 200 9.88 -5.68 11.81
CA GLN A 200 10.06 -5.41 10.38
C GLN A 200 9.44 -4.08 9.97
N TYR A 201 8.26 -3.76 10.52
CA TYR A 201 7.47 -2.59 10.14
C TYR A 201 8.22 -1.27 10.32
N ALA A 202 9.03 -1.12 11.36
CA ALA A 202 9.78 0.11 11.63
C ALA A 202 10.62 0.58 10.43
N SER A 203 11.15 -0.36 9.64
CA SER A 203 11.97 -0.07 8.47
C SER A 203 11.16 0.05 7.16
N ARG A 204 9.83 -0.15 7.21
CA ARG A 204 8.87 -0.19 6.08
C ARG A 204 7.85 0.94 6.21
N LYS A 205 7.62 1.41 7.44
CA LYS A 205 6.66 2.44 7.85
C LYS A 205 6.60 3.62 6.89
N THR A 206 7.73 4.26 6.59
CA THR A 206 7.75 5.45 5.72
C THR A 206 7.13 5.17 4.35
N LYS A 207 7.39 4.00 3.75
CA LYS A 207 6.83 3.66 2.43
C LYS A 207 5.31 3.44 2.51
N PHE A 208 4.84 2.77 3.56
CA PHE A 208 3.39 2.63 3.80
C PHE A 208 2.72 3.99 4.06
N GLU A 209 3.32 4.86 4.88
CA GLU A 209 2.78 6.21 5.14
C GLU A 209 2.80 7.08 3.88
N GLN A 210 3.82 6.96 3.04
CA GLN A 210 3.87 7.63 1.74
C GLN A 210 2.72 7.19 0.84
N ALA A 211 2.44 5.88 0.76
CA ALA A 211 1.32 5.38 -0.02
C ALA A 211 -0.02 5.91 0.49
N LEU A 212 -0.24 5.89 1.80
CA LEU A 212 -1.43 6.47 2.43
C LEU A 212 -1.60 7.96 2.08
N GLN A 213 -0.52 8.73 2.19
CA GLN A 213 -0.53 10.16 1.89
C GLN A 213 -0.83 10.42 0.41
N GLN A 214 -0.19 9.68 -0.52
CA GLN A 214 -0.37 9.87 -1.95
C GLN A 214 -1.78 9.47 -2.39
N VAL A 215 -2.32 8.36 -1.88
CA VAL A 215 -3.71 7.96 -2.14
C VAL A 215 -4.68 9.02 -1.64
N HIS A 216 -4.47 9.53 -0.42
CA HIS A 216 -5.28 10.63 0.11
C HIS A 216 -5.20 11.90 -0.74
N GLN A 217 -4.01 12.30 -1.18
CA GLN A 217 -3.82 13.49 -2.03
C GLN A 217 -4.46 13.34 -3.41
N ALA A 218 -4.48 12.13 -3.96
CA ALA A 218 -5.24 11.80 -5.17
C ALA A 218 -6.76 11.83 -4.92
N GLY A 219 -7.20 11.82 -3.65
CA GLY A 219 -8.60 11.80 -3.23
C GLY A 219 -9.19 10.39 -3.16
N GLY A 220 -8.35 9.38 -3.02
CA GLY A 220 -8.75 8.03 -2.66
C GLY A 220 -9.02 7.90 -1.16
N ASN A 221 -9.65 6.79 -0.79
CA ASN A 221 -10.14 6.53 0.57
C ASN A 221 -9.85 5.11 1.06
N SER A 222 -9.16 4.27 0.27
CA SER A 222 -8.96 2.86 0.63
C SER A 222 -7.66 2.27 0.09
N ILE A 223 -7.03 1.37 0.85
CA ILE A 223 -5.87 0.60 0.43
C ILE A 223 -6.03 -0.87 0.82
N ARG A 224 -5.63 -1.77 -0.07
CA ARG A 224 -5.50 -3.22 0.19
C ARG A 224 -4.03 -3.60 0.39
N THR A 225 -3.72 -4.37 1.43
CA THR A 225 -2.35 -4.73 1.84
C THR A 225 -2.28 -6.16 2.36
N TRP A 226 -1.28 -6.93 1.94
CA TRP A 226 -1.12 -8.35 2.29
C TRP A 226 -0.25 -8.52 3.53
N ILE A 227 -0.54 -9.59 4.29
CA ILE A 227 -0.03 -9.76 5.64
C ILE A 227 0.79 -11.04 5.80
N HIS A 228 0.13 -12.22 5.91
CA HIS A 228 0.81 -13.49 6.16
C HIS A 228 1.34 -14.11 4.87
N ILE A 229 0.63 -13.87 3.76
CA ILE A 229 0.90 -14.45 2.44
C ILE A 229 0.87 -15.99 2.48
N GLU A 230 2.00 -16.68 2.59
CA GLU A 230 2.08 -18.14 2.72
C GLU A 230 2.59 -18.58 4.10
N GLY A 231 2.80 -17.62 5.01
CA GLY A 231 3.21 -17.86 6.39
C GLY A 231 4.71 -17.76 6.60
N GLU A 232 5.42 -16.90 5.86
CA GLU A 232 6.87 -16.78 5.90
C GLU A 232 7.37 -16.30 7.27
N THR A 233 6.81 -15.18 7.74
CA THR A 233 7.21 -14.53 9.00
C THR A 233 6.09 -14.47 10.04
N SER A 234 4.84 -14.41 9.58
CA SER A 234 3.64 -14.39 10.40
C SER A 234 2.59 -15.30 9.76
N PRO A 235 1.79 -16.05 10.55
CA PRO A 235 1.92 -16.24 11.99
C PRO A 235 3.16 -17.09 12.37
N GLN A 236 3.41 -17.28 13.67
CA GLN A 236 4.46 -18.16 14.16
C GLN A 236 3.96 -19.60 14.27
N PHE A 237 4.75 -20.56 13.77
CA PHE A 237 4.42 -21.99 13.78
C PHE A 237 5.38 -22.79 14.67
N SER A 238 4.86 -23.77 15.40
CA SER A 238 5.62 -24.83 16.04
C SER A 238 6.11 -25.87 15.02
N SER A 239 6.98 -26.79 15.45
CA SER A 239 7.57 -27.82 14.59
C SER A 239 6.58 -28.81 14.01
N ASP A 240 5.42 -29.01 14.65
CA ASP A 240 4.32 -29.84 14.17
C ASP A 240 3.33 -29.06 13.26
N GLY A 241 3.56 -27.77 13.07
CA GLY A 241 2.78 -26.90 12.20
C GLY A 241 1.52 -26.29 12.84
N HIS A 242 1.35 -26.37 14.17
CA HIS A 242 0.37 -25.55 14.87
C HIS A 242 0.86 -24.11 15.00
N VAL A 243 -0.06 -23.15 15.04
CA VAL A 243 0.26 -21.75 15.29
C VAL A 243 0.36 -21.48 16.78
N THR A 244 1.41 -20.78 17.18
CA THR A 244 1.68 -20.45 18.60
C THR A 244 1.51 -18.97 18.93
N GLY A 245 1.38 -18.11 17.92
CA GLY A 245 1.30 -16.66 18.05
C GLY A 245 1.46 -15.94 16.72
N PHE A 246 1.59 -14.61 16.74
CA PHE A 246 1.79 -13.79 15.53
C PHE A 246 3.20 -13.85 14.99
N ASP A 247 4.15 -13.58 15.87
CA ASP A 247 5.53 -13.32 15.54
C ASP A 247 6.36 -13.59 16.80
N ARG A 248 7.65 -13.82 16.63
CA ARG A 248 8.55 -14.19 17.73
C ARG A 248 8.72 -13.05 18.73
N ASP A 249 8.75 -11.82 18.24
CA ASP A 249 9.12 -10.65 19.04
C ASP A 249 7.92 -9.85 19.57
N GLY A 250 6.69 -10.28 19.22
CA GLY A 250 5.44 -9.71 19.73
C GLY A 250 5.13 -8.29 19.22
N THR A 251 5.69 -7.87 18.08
CA THR A 251 5.49 -6.52 17.53
C THR A 251 4.33 -6.42 16.56
N PHE A 252 3.83 -7.54 16.07
CA PHE A 252 2.90 -7.57 14.94
C PHE A 252 1.64 -6.70 15.17
N ILE A 253 1.02 -6.80 16.36
CA ILE A 253 -0.18 -6.02 16.68
C ILE A 253 0.12 -4.53 16.82
N SER A 254 1.26 -4.16 17.43
CA SER A 254 1.65 -2.75 17.51
C SER A 254 1.96 -2.17 16.14
N ASP A 255 2.60 -2.94 15.27
CA ASP A 255 2.95 -2.55 13.90
C ASP A 255 1.68 -2.28 13.07
N MET A 256 0.72 -3.22 13.09
CA MET A 256 -0.57 -3.06 12.43
C MET A 256 -1.38 -1.89 12.98
N ARG A 257 -1.37 -1.69 14.31
CA ARG A 257 -2.06 -0.56 14.94
C ARG A 257 -1.44 0.76 14.50
N GLU A 258 -0.12 0.87 14.49
CA GLU A 258 0.57 2.08 14.04
C GLU A 258 0.24 2.40 12.57
N TYR A 259 0.18 1.38 11.71
CA TYR A 259 -0.25 1.53 10.32
C TYR A 259 -1.69 2.02 10.18
N LEU A 260 -2.63 1.43 10.92
CA LEU A 260 -4.04 1.85 10.91
C LEU A 260 -4.23 3.27 11.44
N GLN A 261 -3.50 3.65 12.49
CA GLN A 261 -3.51 5.02 13.01
C GLN A 261 -2.94 6.01 12.01
N ALA A 262 -1.89 5.62 11.26
CA ALA A 262 -1.39 6.43 10.16
C ALA A 262 -2.45 6.59 9.06
N ALA A 263 -3.14 5.53 8.69
CA ALA A 263 -4.19 5.55 7.67
C ALA A 263 -5.38 6.44 8.09
N ARG A 264 -5.77 6.42 9.36
CA ARG A 264 -6.81 7.29 9.92
C ARG A 264 -6.49 8.78 9.74
N ARG A 265 -5.23 9.19 9.94
CA ARG A 265 -4.79 10.59 9.73
C ARG A 265 -5.03 11.07 8.30
N TYR A 266 -5.07 10.13 7.34
CA TYR A 266 -5.30 10.38 5.93
C TYR A 266 -6.70 9.97 5.45
N ASN A 267 -7.62 9.64 6.36
CA ASN A 267 -8.98 9.15 6.03
C ASN A 267 -8.96 7.95 5.05
N ILE A 268 -7.98 7.05 5.21
CA ILE A 268 -7.86 5.84 4.39
C ILE A 268 -8.33 4.62 5.18
N LEU A 269 -9.22 3.85 4.58
CA LEU A 269 -9.61 2.51 5.04
C LEU A 269 -8.62 1.47 4.54
N VAL A 270 -8.05 0.69 5.45
CA VAL A 270 -7.12 -0.40 5.14
C VAL A 270 -7.88 -1.72 5.12
N PHE A 271 -7.59 -2.55 4.11
CA PHE A 271 -8.11 -3.90 3.95
C PHE A 271 -6.94 -4.91 4.00
N PRO A 272 -6.59 -5.42 5.20
CA PRO A 272 -5.55 -6.43 5.34
C PRO A 272 -5.99 -7.75 4.68
N THR A 273 -5.14 -8.29 3.80
CA THR A 273 -5.30 -9.60 3.16
C THR A 273 -4.44 -10.62 3.88
N LEU A 274 -5.07 -11.61 4.51
CA LEU A 274 -4.38 -12.55 5.39
C LEU A 274 -3.48 -13.48 4.59
N TRP A 275 -4.04 -14.22 3.63
CA TRP A 275 -3.35 -15.30 2.93
C TRP A 275 -3.28 -15.07 1.42
N ASN A 276 -2.39 -15.80 0.74
CA ASN A 276 -2.25 -15.78 -0.71
C ASN A 276 -2.23 -17.19 -1.28
N ALA A 277 -2.98 -17.43 -2.34
CA ALA A 277 -3.00 -18.67 -3.11
C ALA A 277 -2.75 -18.45 -4.60
N ALA A 278 -2.35 -17.24 -5.01
CA ALA A 278 -1.97 -16.93 -6.40
C ALA A 278 -0.61 -17.51 -6.81
N VAL A 279 0.21 -17.91 -5.83
CA VAL A 279 1.51 -18.55 -6.02
C VAL A 279 1.65 -19.68 -5.02
N ASN A 280 2.47 -20.67 -5.37
CA ASN A 280 2.75 -21.83 -4.54
C ASN A 280 4.26 -21.90 -4.30
N GLN A 281 4.72 -21.18 -3.27
CA GLN A 281 6.12 -21.25 -2.84
C GLN A 281 6.35 -22.43 -1.90
N ASN A 282 5.26 -23.07 -1.46
CA ASN A 282 5.27 -24.25 -0.62
C ASN A 282 6.09 -24.04 0.66
N TYR A 283 5.96 -22.86 1.27
CA TYR A 283 6.81 -22.43 2.38
C TYR A 283 6.58 -23.29 3.63
N HIS A 284 7.45 -24.29 3.82
CA HIS A 284 7.36 -25.30 4.88
C HIS A 284 5.98 -25.97 5.03
N TYR A 285 5.18 -26.02 3.97
CA TYR A 285 3.80 -26.53 4.00
C TYR A 285 2.90 -25.86 5.07
N ARG A 286 3.20 -24.62 5.49
CA ARG A 286 2.49 -23.93 6.57
C ARG A 286 1.03 -23.65 6.20
N LEU A 287 0.80 -22.89 5.13
CA LEU A 287 -0.55 -22.62 4.62
C LEU A 287 -1.28 -23.93 4.24
N ASN A 288 -0.57 -24.88 3.62
CA ASN A 288 -1.12 -26.20 3.32
C ASN A 288 -1.65 -26.92 4.56
N GLY A 289 -0.88 -26.90 5.65
CA GLY A 289 -1.28 -27.47 6.93
C GLY A 289 -2.54 -26.82 7.48
N LEU A 290 -2.67 -25.49 7.39
CA LEU A 290 -3.88 -24.78 7.84
C LEU A 290 -5.11 -25.09 6.97
N ILE A 291 -4.95 -25.31 5.67
CA ILE A 291 -6.08 -25.64 4.79
C ILE A 291 -6.52 -27.10 4.98
N LYS A 292 -5.58 -28.03 5.14
CA LYS A 292 -5.86 -29.48 5.20
C LYS A 292 -6.19 -29.99 6.61
N ASP A 293 -5.65 -29.37 7.65
CA ASP A 293 -5.76 -29.85 9.03
C ASP A 293 -6.54 -28.86 9.91
N GLN A 294 -7.67 -29.34 10.43
CA GLN A 294 -8.54 -28.53 11.28
C GLN A 294 -7.90 -28.13 12.60
N SER A 295 -7.05 -28.97 13.20
CA SER A 295 -6.43 -28.61 14.48
C SER A 295 -5.43 -27.47 14.29
N LYS A 296 -4.70 -27.48 13.17
CA LYS A 296 -3.77 -26.41 12.79
C LYS A 296 -4.52 -25.12 12.47
N LEU A 297 -5.60 -25.18 11.68
CA LEU A 297 -6.46 -24.01 11.45
C LEU A 297 -7.02 -23.44 12.75
N GLN A 298 -7.48 -24.31 13.65
CA GLN A 298 -8.01 -23.87 14.94
C GLN A 298 -6.94 -23.20 15.80
N SER A 299 -5.70 -23.73 15.80
CA SER A 299 -4.58 -23.08 16.49
C SER A 299 -4.27 -21.69 15.92
N TYR A 300 -4.36 -21.49 14.60
CA TYR A 300 -4.24 -20.16 14.00
C TYR A 300 -5.35 -19.22 14.46
N ILE A 301 -6.58 -19.71 14.47
CA ILE A 301 -7.74 -18.94 14.90
C ILE A 301 -7.57 -18.47 16.35
N ASP A 302 -7.17 -19.36 17.24
CA ASP A 302 -7.13 -19.09 18.68
C ASP A 302 -5.90 -18.28 19.09
N HIS A 303 -4.73 -18.56 18.49
CA HIS A 303 -3.46 -17.96 18.90
C HIS A 303 -3.02 -16.76 18.07
N ALA A 304 -3.67 -16.49 16.92
CA ALA A 304 -3.37 -15.34 16.08
C ALA A 304 -4.63 -14.57 15.65
N LEU A 305 -5.55 -15.18 14.88
CA LEU A 305 -6.63 -14.41 14.25
C LEU A 305 -7.53 -13.69 15.26
N ILE A 306 -8.07 -14.40 16.26
CA ILE A 306 -8.95 -13.80 17.27
C ILE A 306 -8.25 -12.69 18.06
N PRO A 307 -7.04 -12.91 18.64
CA PRO A 307 -6.33 -11.83 19.33
C PRO A 307 -6.08 -10.59 18.46
N MET A 308 -5.84 -10.77 17.15
CA MET A 308 -5.61 -9.65 16.23
C MET A 308 -6.88 -8.85 15.99
N VAL A 309 -7.97 -9.54 15.66
CA VAL A 309 -9.26 -8.89 15.44
C VAL A 309 -9.69 -8.15 16.71
N GLN A 310 -9.59 -8.80 17.87
CA GLN A 310 -9.94 -8.17 19.15
C GLN A 310 -9.10 -6.92 19.46
N ALA A 311 -7.81 -6.95 19.11
CA ALA A 311 -6.91 -5.82 19.37
C ALA A 311 -7.12 -4.64 18.41
N LEU A 312 -7.57 -4.89 17.18
CA LEU A 312 -7.64 -3.88 16.12
C LEU A 312 -9.07 -3.43 15.78
N LYS A 313 -10.10 -4.09 16.31
CA LYS A 313 -11.52 -3.81 16.00
C LYS A 313 -11.96 -2.36 16.22
N ASP A 314 -11.30 -1.64 17.13
CA ASP A 314 -11.68 -0.26 17.49
C ASP A 314 -10.91 0.79 16.67
N GLU A 315 -10.00 0.37 15.78
CA GLU A 315 -9.28 1.26 14.88
C GLU A 315 -10.20 1.71 13.71
N PRO A 316 -10.55 3.00 13.58
CA PRO A 316 -11.52 3.46 12.57
C PRO A 316 -11.09 3.24 11.11
N ALA A 317 -9.78 3.18 10.87
CA ALA A 317 -9.21 2.93 9.56
C ALA A 317 -9.23 1.45 9.15
N LEU A 318 -9.65 0.53 10.03
CA LEU A 318 -9.81 -0.87 9.63
C LEU A 318 -11.10 -1.02 8.80
N GLY A 319 -10.96 -1.09 7.48
CA GLY A 319 -12.09 -1.19 6.56
C GLY A 319 -12.72 -2.58 6.48
N GLY A 320 -11.92 -3.62 6.63
CA GLY A 320 -12.37 -5.01 6.61
C GLY A 320 -11.20 -5.99 6.44
N TRP A 321 -11.50 -7.27 6.55
CA TRP A 321 -10.52 -8.36 6.41
C TRP A 321 -10.73 -9.11 5.10
N ASP A 322 -9.71 -9.18 4.26
CA ASP A 322 -9.68 -10.09 3.12
C ASP A 322 -9.01 -11.40 3.57
N ILE A 323 -9.73 -12.51 3.54
CA ILE A 323 -9.19 -13.78 4.06
C ILE A 323 -8.09 -14.31 3.16
N MET A 324 -8.25 -14.22 1.84
CA MET A 324 -7.33 -14.88 0.92
C MET A 324 -7.36 -14.22 -0.45
N ASN A 325 -6.18 -13.87 -0.93
CA ASN A 325 -5.93 -13.49 -2.30
C ASN A 325 -5.97 -14.72 -3.22
N GLU A 326 -6.85 -14.69 -4.22
CA GLU A 326 -6.98 -15.61 -5.34
C GLU A 326 -6.89 -17.10 -4.95
N PRO A 327 -7.85 -17.64 -4.17
CA PRO A 327 -7.92 -19.08 -3.88
C PRO A 327 -7.86 -19.95 -5.15
N GLU A 328 -8.33 -19.42 -6.28
CA GLU A 328 -8.34 -20.12 -7.56
C GLU A 328 -6.95 -20.45 -8.10
N GLY A 329 -5.89 -19.79 -7.63
CA GLY A 329 -4.53 -20.10 -8.05
C GLY A 329 -4.12 -21.52 -7.70
N GLU A 330 -4.56 -22.02 -6.54
CA GLU A 330 -4.27 -23.38 -6.07
C GLU A 330 -5.48 -24.34 -6.15
N LEU A 331 -6.57 -23.93 -6.81
CA LEU A 331 -7.81 -24.69 -6.91
C LEU A 331 -7.71 -25.84 -7.92
N LYS A 332 -8.26 -26.99 -7.54
CA LYS A 332 -8.56 -28.10 -8.45
C LYS A 332 -9.78 -27.75 -9.32
N ALA A 333 -9.53 -27.16 -10.48
CA ALA A 333 -10.54 -26.97 -11.52
C ALA A 333 -10.97 -28.31 -12.15
N ASN A 334 -12.16 -28.33 -12.75
CA ASN A 334 -12.73 -29.49 -13.43
C ASN A 334 -12.97 -30.72 -12.53
N VAL A 335 -13.42 -30.48 -11.30
CA VAL A 335 -13.78 -31.53 -10.35
C VAL A 335 -15.30 -31.59 -10.23
N PHE A 336 -15.87 -32.76 -10.51
CA PHE A 336 -17.29 -33.01 -10.29
C PHE A 336 -17.60 -33.07 -8.80
N SER A 337 -18.73 -32.48 -8.43
CA SER A 337 -19.39 -32.67 -7.14
C SER A 337 -20.89 -32.80 -7.38
N ALA A 338 -21.56 -33.68 -6.64
CA ALA A 338 -23.02 -33.72 -6.63
C ALA A 338 -23.62 -32.46 -6.00
N ASP A 339 -22.83 -31.76 -5.21
CA ASP A 339 -23.17 -30.48 -4.59
C ASP A 339 -22.64 -29.32 -5.45
N PRO A 340 -23.52 -28.47 -6.02
CA PRO A 340 -23.11 -27.36 -6.88
C PRO A 340 -22.11 -26.40 -6.23
N CYS A 341 -22.14 -26.27 -4.90
CA CYS A 341 -21.19 -25.45 -4.16
C CYS A 341 -19.73 -25.86 -4.33
N PHE A 342 -19.48 -27.12 -4.66
CA PHE A 342 -18.14 -27.68 -4.77
C PHE A 342 -17.84 -28.25 -6.17
N ASP A 343 -18.76 -28.05 -7.12
CA ASP A 343 -18.54 -28.46 -8.52
C ASP A 343 -17.72 -27.38 -9.24
N THR A 344 -16.52 -27.74 -9.67
CA THR A 344 -15.60 -26.82 -10.38
C THR A 344 -15.49 -27.15 -11.87
N ARG A 345 -16.40 -27.96 -12.43
CA ARG A 345 -16.47 -28.22 -13.88
C ARG A 345 -16.74 -26.96 -14.71
N PRO A 346 -17.55 -25.98 -14.27
CA PRO A 346 -17.67 -24.72 -15.01
C PRO A 346 -16.34 -23.98 -15.19
N LEU A 347 -15.37 -24.20 -14.29
CA LEU A 347 -14.03 -23.61 -14.36
C LEU A 347 -13.06 -24.43 -15.23
N ASN A 348 -13.51 -25.50 -15.89
CA ASN A 348 -12.66 -26.30 -16.76
C ASN A 348 -12.11 -25.46 -17.92
N ASN A 349 -10.78 -25.49 -18.09
CA ASN A 349 -10.05 -24.69 -19.08
C ASN A 349 -10.28 -23.17 -18.97
N GLN A 350 -10.62 -22.65 -17.78
CA GLN A 350 -10.84 -21.22 -17.55
C GLN A 350 -9.66 -20.49 -16.89
N GLY A 351 -8.62 -21.21 -16.48
CA GLY A 351 -7.45 -20.63 -15.79
C GLY A 351 -7.13 -21.20 -14.40
N PRO A 352 -8.11 -21.49 -13.51
CA PRO A 352 -7.83 -21.90 -12.14
C PRO A 352 -6.90 -23.11 -12.00
N GLY A 353 -6.05 -23.07 -10.97
CA GLY A 353 -5.02 -24.06 -10.67
C GLY A 353 -3.66 -23.75 -11.29
N TRP A 354 -3.38 -22.49 -11.66
CA TRP A 354 -2.11 -22.09 -12.30
C TRP A 354 -0.90 -22.18 -11.36
N ALA A 355 -1.09 -21.99 -10.06
CA ALA A 355 -0.07 -22.18 -9.03
C ALA A 355 0.02 -23.64 -8.55
N GLY A 356 -0.92 -24.48 -8.99
CA GLY A 356 -0.94 -25.92 -8.73
C GLY A 356 -2.32 -26.39 -8.29
N LYS A 357 -2.75 -27.58 -8.72
CA LYS A 357 -4.10 -28.08 -8.41
C LYS A 357 -4.12 -28.81 -7.06
N LEU A 358 -4.06 -28.06 -5.96
CA LEU A 358 -3.81 -28.60 -4.61
C LEU A 358 -5.07 -28.83 -3.78
N TYR A 359 -6.02 -27.88 -3.81
CA TYR A 359 -7.19 -27.90 -2.93
C TYR A 359 -8.51 -27.99 -3.70
N THR A 360 -9.50 -28.59 -3.06
CA THR A 360 -10.88 -28.60 -3.54
C THR A 360 -11.60 -27.31 -3.18
N ALA A 361 -12.69 -26.99 -3.88
CA ALA A 361 -13.55 -25.86 -3.53
C ALA A 361 -14.08 -25.98 -2.08
N GLN A 362 -14.39 -27.19 -1.61
CA GLN A 362 -14.85 -27.43 -0.25
C GLN A 362 -13.78 -27.12 0.81
N GLU A 363 -12.51 -27.45 0.55
CA GLU A 363 -11.40 -27.15 1.47
C GLU A 363 -11.19 -25.65 1.61
N PHE A 364 -11.18 -24.90 0.49
CA PHE A 364 -11.11 -23.44 0.54
C PHE A 364 -12.32 -22.82 1.22
N ALA A 365 -13.54 -23.24 0.84
CA ALA A 365 -14.77 -22.72 1.43
C ALA A 365 -14.81 -22.94 2.96
N LYS A 366 -14.30 -24.08 3.45
CA LYS A 366 -14.16 -24.37 4.88
C LYS A 366 -13.13 -23.48 5.56
N PHE A 367 -11.95 -23.33 4.96
CA PHE A 367 -10.88 -22.47 5.44
C PHE A 367 -11.36 -21.01 5.60
N ILE A 368 -12.08 -20.50 4.59
CA ILE A 368 -12.72 -19.18 4.58
C ILE A 368 -13.82 -19.09 5.65
N ASN A 369 -14.73 -20.07 5.70
CA ASN A 369 -15.85 -20.08 6.63
C ASN A 369 -15.40 -19.99 8.10
N TRP A 370 -14.38 -20.77 8.49
CA TRP A 370 -13.91 -20.79 9.88
C TRP A 370 -13.28 -19.47 10.32
N GLN A 371 -12.49 -18.84 9.44
CA GLN A 371 -11.85 -17.56 9.73
C GLN A 371 -12.87 -16.41 9.72
N ALA A 372 -13.79 -16.37 8.75
CA ALA A 372 -14.85 -15.38 8.71
C ALA A 372 -15.72 -15.41 9.97
N ASP A 373 -16.05 -16.62 10.45
CA ASP A 373 -16.82 -16.82 11.68
C ASP A 373 -16.03 -16.35 12.91
N ALA A 374 -14.73 -16.68 12.99
CA ALA A 374 -13.87 -16.22 14.08
C ALA A 374 -13.76 -14.69 14.11
N ILE A 375 -13.56 -14.05 12.95
CA ILE A 375 -13.50 -12.60 12.82
C ILE A 375 -14.82 -11.97 13.31
N LYS A 376 -15.97 -12.44 12.84
CA LYS A 376 -17.27 -11.85 13.22
C LYS A 376 -17.69 -12.15 14.66
N ARG A 377 -17.19 -13.20 15.29
CA ARG A 377 -17.37 -13.41 16.74
C ARG A 377 -16.52 -12.45 17.57
N ALA A 378 -15.32 -12.15 17.10
CA ALA A 378 -14.39 -11.23 17.77
C ALA A 378 -14.79 -9.75 17.58
N ASP A 379 -15.30 -9.41 16.39
CA ASP A 379 -15.88 -8.11 16.04
C ASP A 379 -17.15 -8.30 15.18
N PRO A 380 -18.35 -8.22 15.77
CA PRO A 380 -19.61 -8.37 15.05
C PRO A 380 -19.87 -7.35 13.94
N GLN A 381 -19.14 -6.23 13.92
CA GLN A 381 -19.22 -5.20 12.87
C GLN A 381 -18.17 -5.41 11.78
N ALA A 382 -17.29 -6.40 11.89
CA ALA A 382 -16.22 -6.61 10.94
C ALA A 382 -16.75 -6.96 9.54
N MET A 383 -16.21 -6.23 8.56
CA MET A 383 -16.35 -6.56 7.16
C MET A 383 -15.36 -7.66 6.80
N VAL A 384 -15.80 -8.65 6.02
CA VAL A 384 -15.01 -9.81 5.58
C VAL A 384 -15.24 -10.06 4.08
N THR A 385 -14.17 -10.28 3.33
CA THR A 385 -14.20 -10.59 1.89
C THR A 385 -13.17 -11.67 1.52
N VAL A 386 -13.18 -12.07 0.24
CA VAL A 386 -12.17 -12.90 -0.42
C VAL A 386 -11.90 -12.29 -1.80
N GLY A 387 -10.65 -12.02 -2.13
CA GLY A 387 -10.25 -11.54 -3.46
C GLY A 387 -10.25 -12.66 -4.50
N ALA A 388 -11.38 -12.90 -5.18
CA ALA A 388 -11.47 -13.91 -6.23
C ALA A 388 -10.73 -13.43 -7.50
N TRP A 389 -9.96 -14.31 -8.15
CA TRP A 389 -9.13 -13.94 -9.32
C TRP A 389 -9.94 -13.40 -10.52
N ASN A 390 -11.21 -13.79 -10.62
CA ASN A 390 -12.11 -13.43 -11.71
C ASN A 390 -13.56 -13.69 -11.29
N PRO A 391 -14.55 -12.95 -11.80
CA PRO A 391 -15.96 -13.20 -11.49
C PRO A 391 -16.45 -14.64 -11.75
N LYS A 392 -15.77 -15.42 -12.62
CA LYS A 392 -16.09 -16.82 -12.92
C LYS A 392 -16.19 -17.76 -11.71
N SER A 393 -15.55 -17.47 -10.59
CA SER A 393 -15.69 -18.25 -9.35
C SER A 393 -16.66 -17.63 -8.34
N ASN A 394 -17.24 -16.49 -8.68
CA ASN A 394 -17.96 -15.64 -7.76
C ASN A 394 -19.31 -15.15 -8.31
N THR A 395 -19.86 -15.81 -9.34
CA THR A 395 -21.22 -15.57 -9.88
C THR A 395 -21.89 -16.87 -10.28
N ASP A 396 -23.20 -16.97 -10.06
CA ASP A 396 -24.04 -18.06 -10.60
C ASP A 396 -24.57 -17.74 -12.01
N ASN A 397 -24.26 -16.56 -12.54
CA ASN A 397 -24.59 -16.17 -13.91
C ASN A 397 -23.49 -16.61 -14.87
N PHE A 398 -23.70 -16.36 -16.18
CA PHE A 398 -22.72 -16.67 -17.24
C PHE A 398 -22.30 -18.16 -17.33
N GLY A 399 -23.08 -19.07 -16.75
CA GLY A 399 -22.77 -20.51 -16.71
C GLY A 399 -21.76 -20.91 -15.64
N PHE A 400 -21.49 -20.03 -14.67
CA PHE A 400 -20.54 -20.26 -13.58
C PHE A 400 -21.24 -20.54 -12.23
N HIS A 401 -20.43 -20.75 -11.19
CA HIS A 401 -20.92 -20.94 -9.83
C HIS A 401 -20.23 -19.95 -8.88
N ASN A 402 -21.03 -19.33 -8.01
CA ASN A 402 -20.50 -18.54 -6.91
C ASN A 402 -20.07 -19.48 -5.77
N LEU A 403 -18.77 -19.75 -5.69
CA LEU A 403 -18.18 -20.64 -4.69
C LEU A 403 -18.19 -20.03 -3.27
N TYR A 404 -18.39 -18.71 -3.18
CA TYR A 404 -18.24 -17.93 -1.95
C TYR A 404 -19.56 -17.41 -1.36
N LYS A 405 -20.70 -17.80 -1.93
CA LYS A 405 -22.01 -17.45 -1.37
C LYS A 405 -22.21 -18.10 0.01
N ASP A 406 -23.01 -17.45 0.83
CA ASP A 406 -23.33 -17.84 2.21
C ASP A 406 -23.61 -19.35 2.37
N GLU A 407 -24.45 -19.90 1.48
CA GLU A 407 -24.80 -21.32 1.49
C GLU A 407 -23.56 -22.21 1.40
N CYS A 408 -22.68 -21.95 0.43
CA CYS A 408 -21.52 -22.80 0.16
C CYS A 408 -20.48 -22.74 1.28
N LEU A 409 -20.23 -21.54 1.81
CA LEU A 409 -19.32 -21.38 2.95
C LEU A 409 -19.85 -22.09 4.19
N ARG A 410 -21.13 -21.91 4.54
CA ARG A 410 -21.76 -22.60 5.69
C ARG A 410 -21.78 -24.10 5.50
N LYS A 411 -22.03 -24.59 4.28
CA LYS A 411 -22.05 -26.02 3.97
C LYS A 411 -20.68 -26.67 4.08
N ALA A 412 -19.62 -25.95 3.71
CA ALA A 412 -18.25 -26.45 3.80
C ALA A 412 -17.72 -26.49 5.24
N GLY A 413 -17.92 -25.42 6.01
CA GLY A 413 -17.30 -25.28 7.33
C GLY A 413 -18.23 -25.42 8.54
N GLY A 414 -19.55 -25.37 8.34
CA GLY A 414 -20.55 -25.54 9.41
C GLY A 414 -20.70 -24.34 10.36
N LYS A 415 -19.94 -23.25 10.16
CA LYS A 415 -20.01 -22.07 11.03
C LYS A 415 -20.98 -21.03 10.46
N GLN A 416 -21.98 -20.64 11.25
CA GLN A 416 -23.12 -19.84 10.75
C GLN A 416 -22.75 -18.40 10.40
N LEU A 417 -21.84 -17.77 11.16
CA LEU A 417 -21.37 -16.40 10.88
C LEU A 417 -20.29 -16.37 9.79
N GLY A 418 -19.78 -17.54 9.39
CA GLY A 418 -18.67 -17.70 8.46
C GLY A 418 -19.02 -17.42 7.01
N THR A 419 -19.48 -16.21 6.73
CA THR A 419 -19.86 -15.75 5.39
C THR A 419 -19.15 -14.44 5.06
N LEU A 420 -19.17 -14.04 3.79
CA LEU A 420 -18.63 -12.75 3.39
C LEU A 420 -19.66 -11.64 3.62
N THR A 421 -19.20 -10.42 3.91
CA THR A 421 -20.06 -9.22 3.96
C THR A 421 -20.18 -8.56 2.59
N PHE A 422 -19.11 -8.61 1.79
CA PHE A 422 -19.09 -8.14 0.41
C PHE A 422 -18.22 -9.09 -0.41
N TYR A 423 -18.36 -9.03 -1.73
CA TYR A 423 -17.54 -9.78 -2.67
C TYR A 423 -16.44 -8.89 -3.24
N SER A 424 -15.30 -9.48 -3.58
CA SER A 424 -14.24 -8.82 -4.32
C SER A 424 -13.76 -9.69 -5.46
N VAL A 425 -13.58 -9.08 -6.63
CA VAL A 425 -13.16 -9.76 -7.86
C VAL A 425 -12.01 -9.02 -8.51
N HIS A 426 -11.09 -9.76 -9.12
CA HIS A 426 -10.02 -9.20 -9.92
C HIS A 426 -10.37 -9.31 -11.40
N THR A 427 -9.71 -8.53 -12.23
CA THR A 427 -9.83 -8.64 -13.68
C THR A 427 -8.59 -8.12 -14.38
N TYR A 428 -8.15 -8.89 -15.37
CA TYR A 428 -7.07 -8.53 -16.26
C TYR A 428 -7.40 -9.02 -17.66
N ASP A 429 -7.03 -8.25 -18.66
CA ASP A 429 -7.13 -8.69 -20.04
C ASP A 429 -6.13 -9.79 -20.39
N ASN A 430 -6.36 -10.42 -21.53
CA ASN A 430 -5.36 -11.22 -22.22
C ASN A 430 -5.16 -10.65 -23.62
N ASN A 431 -3.93 -10.18 -23.90
CA ASN A 431 -3.56 -9.55 -25.18
C ASN A 431 -4.51 -8.40 -25.59
N GLY A 432 -4.85 -7.51 -24.66
CA GLY A 432 -5.70 -6.35 -24.96
C GLY A 432 -7.20 -6.64 -24.97
N HIS A 433 -7.61 -7.88 -24.67
CA HIS A 433 -9.02 -8.28 -24.66
C HIS A 433 -9.41 -8.87 -23.31
N PHE A 434 -10.35 -8.21 -22.63
CA PHE A 434 -11.01 -8.79 -21.47
C PHE A 434 -11.78 -10.05 -21.85
N ASP A 435 -11.84 -11.01 -20.93
CA ASP A 435 -12.76 -12.13 -21.09
C ASP A 435 -14.22 -11.66 -20.97
N GLY A 436 -15.15 -12.53 -21.37
CA GLY A 436 -16.58 -12.21 -21.41
C GLY A 436 -17.24 -12.07 -20.03
N GLN A 437 -16.50 -12.21 -18.92
CA GLN A 437 -16.99 -12.06 -17.55
C GLN A 437 -16.35 -10.87 -16.83
N SER A 438 -15.44 -10.15 -17.49
CA SER A 438 -14.77 -9.00 -16.89
C SER A 438 -15.79 -7.97 -16.38
N PRO A 439 -15.63 -7.45 -15.16
CA PRO A 439 -16.48 -6.41 -14.61
C PRO A 439 -16.35 -5.07 -15.36
N PHE A 440 -15.37 -4.91 -16.26
CA PHE A 440 -15.29 -3.75 -17.17
C PHE A 440 -16.07 -3.92 -18.48
N GLN A 441 -16.77 -5.04 -18.65
CA GLN A 441 -17.70 -5.28 -19.76
C GLN A 441 -19.16 -5.40 -19.31
N HIS A 442 -19.41 -5.41 -18.00
CA HIS A 442 -20.71 -5.68 -17.39
C HIS A 442 -21.01 -4.71 -16.27
N SER A 443 -22.30 -4.51 -15.98
CA SER A 443 -22.74 -3.85 -14.75
C SER A 443 -22.83 -4.85 -13.60
N PHE A 444 -22.76 -4.36 -12.36
CA PHE A 444 -22.94 -5.17 -11.16
C PHE A 444 -24.20 -6.06 -11.22
N SER A 445 -25.30 -5.54 -11.76
CA SER A 445 -26.58 -6.27 -11.89
C SER A 445 -26.47 -7.55 -12.72
N ASP A 446 -25.54 -7.60 -13.67
CA ASP A 446 -25.42 -8.72 -14.61
C ASP A 446 -24.84 -9.97 -13.93
N PHE A 447 -24.21 -9.82 -12.75
CA PHE A 447 -23.65 -10.92 -11.97
C PHE A 447 -24.67 -11.57 -11.02
N GLY A 448 -25.86 -10.98 -10.82
CA GLY A 448 -26.91 -11.57 -9.98
C GLY A 448 -26.52 -11.76 -8.51
N LEU A 449 -25.67 -10.88 -7.97
CA LEU A 449 -25.11 -11.02 -6.62
C LEU A 449 -25.94 -10.28 -5.56
N ASP A 450 -25.91 -10.82 -4.34
CA ASP A 450 -26.70 -10.36 -3.19
C ASP A 450 -25.93 -9.42 -2.24
N LYS A 451 -24.67 -9.12 -2.55
CA LYS A 451 -23.77 -8.31 -1.71
C LYS A 451 -23.04 -7.26 -2.55
N PRO A 452 -22.51 -6.20 -1.93
CA PRO A 452 -21.65 -5.25 -2.62
C PRO A 452 -20.47 -5.94 -3.30
N VAL A 453 -20.01 -5.42 -4.43
CA VAL A 453 -18.84 -5.94 -5.16
C VAL A 453 -17.79 -4.85 -5.32
N VAL A 454 -16.56 -5.17 -4.93
CA VAL A 454 -15.37 -4.34 -5.19
C VAL A 454 -14.57 -4.98 -6.33
N ILE A 455 -14.19 -4.20 -7.34
CA ILE A 455 -13.19 -4.63 -8.33
C ILE A 455 -11.82 -4.43 -7.68
N ALA A 456 -11.32 -5.47 -7.02
CA ALA A 456 -10.24 -5.38 -6.05
C ALA A 456 -8.85 -5.44 -6.66
N GLU A 457 -8.71 -5.87 -7.91
CA GLU A 457 -7.47 -5.71 -8.68
C GLU A 457 -7.76 -5.56 -10.17
N PHE A 458 -7.04 -4.62 -10.79
CA PHE A 458 -7.00 -4.37 -12.23
C PHE A 458 -5.86 -3.40 -12.53
N ASN A 459 -5.46 -3.26 -13.79
CA ASN A 459 -4.60 -2.15 -14.20
C ASN A 459 -4.81 -1.74 -15.65
N GLN A 460 -4.21 -0.61 -16.03
CA GLN A 460 -4.30 -0.08 -17.38
C GLN A 460 -3.55 -0.96 -18.40
N ASN A 461 -2.39 -1.50 -18.01
CA ASN A 461 -1.53 -2.29 -18.92
C ASN A 461 -2.22 -3.56 -19.42
N LYS A 462 -3.05 -4.17 -18.59
CA LYS A 462 -3.95 -5.28 -18.93
C LYS A 462 -5.41 -4.85 -18.82
N GLY A 463 -5.70 -3.64 -19.28
CA GLY A 463 -6.97 -2.95 -19.08
C GLY A 463 -7.95 -3.04 -20.24
N GLY A 464 -7.73 -3.90 -21.22
CA GLY A 464 -8.60 -4.02 -22.39
C GLY A 464 -8.61 -2.77 -23.25
N GLY A 465 -7.52 -1.99 -23.22
CA GLY A 465 -7.41 -0.68 -23.85
C GLY A 465 -8.04 0.48 -23.07
N MET A 466 -8.64 0.24 -21.91
CA MET A 466 -9.16 1.30 -21.04
C MET A 466 -8.03 1.97 -20.27
N THR A 467 -8.08 3.30 -20.18
CA THR A 467 -7.21 4.03 -19.26
C THR A 467 -7.63 3.81 -17.81
N SER A 468 -6.72 4.04 -16.87
CA SER A 468 -7.02 4.00 -15.43
C SER A 468 -8.22 4.91 -15.09
N GLN A 469 -8.27 6.13 -15.64
CA GLN A 469 -9.41 7.04 -15.49
C GLN A 469 -10.74 6.41 -15.94
N GLN A 470 -10.74 5.76 -17.11
CA GLN A 470 -11.92 5.08 -17.63
C GLN A 470 -12.32 3.89 -16.75
N GLN A 471 -11.36 3.13 -16.21
CA GLN A 471 -11.64 2.00 -15.31
C GLN A 471 -12.33 2.45 -14.02
N TYR A 472 -11.79 3.45 -13.31
CA TYR A 472 -12.41 3.97 -12.08
C TYR A 472 -13.78 4.61 -12.34
N GLN A 473 -13.91 5.38 -13.42
CA GLN A 473 -15.20 5.95 -13.82
C GLN A 473 -16.20 4.87 -14.20
N TYR A 474 -15.78 3.81 -14.89
CA TYR A 474 -16.64 2.69 -15.24
C TYR A 474 -17.15 2.01 -13.98
N ALA A 475 -16.25 1.59 -13.08
CA ALA A 475 -16.61 0.95 -11.82
C ALA A 475 -17.61 1.80 -11.02
N TYR A 476 -17.35 3.10 -10.88
CA TYR A 476 -18.22 4.03 -10.17
C TYR A 476 -19.63 4.15 -10.79
N ASN A 477 -19.74 4.12 -12.12
CA ASN A 477 -21.01 4.34 -12.83
C ASN A 477 -21.83 3.04 -13.05
N HIS A 478 -21.23 1.86 -12.90
CA HIS A 478 -21.87 0.58 -13.26
C HIS A 478 -22.25 -0.28 -12.04
N GLY A 479 -22.50 0.36 -10.90
CA GLY A 479 -23.12 -0.25 -9.72
C GLY A 479 -22.16 -0.96 -8.76
N TYR A 480 -20.85 -0.98 -9.04
CA TYR A 480 -19.84 -1.50 -8.13
C TYR A 480 -19.71 -0.61 -6.88
N SER A 481 -19.14 -1.17 -5.82
CA SER A 481 -18.93 -0.49 -4.53
C SER A 481 -17.47 -0.11 -4.28
N GLY A 482 -16.57 -0.45 -5.19
CA GLY A 482 -15.19 0.00 -5.13
C GLY A 482 -14.33 -0.43 -6.30
N ALA A 483 -13.16 0.18 -6.39
CA ALA A 483 -12.09 -0.11 -7.33
C ALA A 483 -10.73 0.08 -6.66
N TRP A 484 -9.90 -0.97 -6.69
CA TRP A 484 -8.50 -0.95 -6.27
C TRP A 484 -7.59 -1.37 -7.42
N ALA A 485 -6.78 -0.44 -7.93
CA ALA A 485 -5.82 -0.76 -8.98
C ALA A 485 -4.61 -1.58 -8.46
N TRP A 486 -3.91 -2.24 -9.38
CA TRP A 486 -2.74 -3.09 -9.12
C TRP A 486 -1.50 -2.64 -9.92
N ALA A 487 -0.40 -2.24 -9.28
CA ALA A 487 -0.27 -1.93 -7.86
C ALA A 487 0.60 -0.68 -7.67
N TYR A 488 0.41 -0.01 -6.52
CA TYR A 488 1.06 1.26 -6.17
C TYR A 488 2.58 1.25 -6.40
N ASP A 489 3.27 0.16 -6.02
CA ASP A 489 4.73 0.06 -6.15
C ASP A 489 5.22 -0.15 -7.60
N LYS A 490 4.30 -0.38 -8.55
CA LYS A 490 4.59 -0.62 -9.97
C LYS A 490 4.31 0.59 -10.83
N ASP A 491 3.15 1.21 -10.66
CA ASP A 491 2.70 2.29 -11.55
C ASP A 491 1.72 3.26 -10.87
N TRP A 492 2.14 3.81 -9.73
CA TRP A 492 1.32 4.80 -9.01
C TRP A 492 0.94 6.00 -9.89
N SER A 493 1.79 6.45 -10.81
CA SER A 493 1.45 7.58 -11.70
C SER A 493 0.17 7.35 -12.49
N THR A 494 0.01 6.16 -13.07
CA THR A 494 -1.19 5.81 -13.84
C THR A 494 -2.39 5.56 -12.93
N GLU A 495 -2.18 4.95 -11.76
CA GLU A 495 -3.26 4.72 -10.80
C GLU A 495 -3.79 6.01 -10.19
N GLN A 496 -2.91 6.96 -9.90
CA GLN A 496 -3.23 8.27 -9.37
C GLN A 496 -4.22 9.03 -10.26
N ASP A 497 -4.05 8.95 -11.58
CA ASP A 497 -4.98 9.53 -12.54
C ASP A 497 -6.39 8.93 -12.38
N GLY A 498 -6.48 7.61 -12.22
CA GLY A 498 -7.73 6.89 -11.99
C GLY A 498 -8.43 7.28 -10.70
N VAL A 499 -7.71 7.26 -9.59
CA VAL A 499 -8.20 7.70 -8.28
C VAL A 499 -8.66 9.17 -8.32
N SER A 500 -7.85 10.03 -8.93
CA SER A 500 -8.15 11.47 -9.06
C SER A 500 -9.37 11.75 -9.93
N ALA A 501 -9.68 10.89 -10.90
CA ALA A 501 -10.82 11.05 -11.79
C ALA A 501 -12.19 10.97 -11.08
N ILE A 502 -12.24 10.38 -9.87
CA ILE A 502 -13.49 10.23 -9.10
C ILE A 502 -13.46 10.88 -7.71
N ARG A 503 -12.36 11.54 -7.31
CA ARG A 503 -12.13 12.11 -5.96
C ARG A 503 -13.26 12.95 -5.35
N SER A 504 -14.00 13.69 -6.18
CA SER A 504 -15.07 14.60 -5.72
C SER A 504 -16.48 14.03 -5.92
N LYS A 505 -16.60 12.77 -6.35
CA LYS A 505 -17.91 12.18 -6.62
C LYS A 505 -18.65 11.86 -5.33
N ASN A 506 -19.95 12.16 -5.35
CA ASN A 506 -20.93 11.86 -4.31
C ASN A 506 -22.33 11.72 -4.94
N ASP A 507 -22.44 10.85 -5.95
CA ASP A 507 -23.70 10.53 -6.60
C ASP A 507 -24.26 9.25 -5.98
N GLN A 508 -25.21 9.41 -5.07
CA GLN A 508 -25.84 8.31 -4.31
C GLN A 508 -26.68 7.36 -5.18
N SER A 509 -27.03 7.76 -6.41
CA SER A 509 -27.67 6.88 -7.39
C SER A 509 -26.66 5.98 -8.12
N LYS A 510 -25.36 6.27 -8.00
CA LYS A 510 -24.22 5.54 -8.57
C LYS A 510 -23.31 5.08 -7.43
N GLY A 511 -21.98 5.13 -7.59
CA GLY A 511 -21.04 4.66 -6.56
C GLY A 511 -21.18 5.28 -5.16
N GLY A 512 -21.73 6.49 -5.03
CA GLY A 512 -21.86 7.19 -3.75
C GLY A 512 -20.68 8.09 -3.41
N LEU A 513 -20.47 8.34 -2.13
CA LEU A 513 -19.45 9.23 -1.59
C LEU A 513 -18.06 8.60 -1.69
N VAL A 514 -17.11 9.32 -2.30
CA VAL A 514 -15.68 8.93 -2.31
C VAL A 514 -14.92 9.60 -1.16
N ALA A 515 -15.12 10.89 -0.92
CA ALA A 515 -14.43 11.60 0.16
C ALA A 515 -15.04 11.27 1.53
N ILE A 516 -14.41 10.37 2.29
CA ILE A 516 -14.83 9.97 3.64
C ILE A 516 -14.09 10.75 4.73
N ASN A 517 -14.60 10.69 5.97
CA ASN A 517 -13.92 11.20 7.16
C ASN A 517 -13.93 10.13 8.26
N LEU A 518 -12.76 9.85 8.84
CA LEU A 518 -12.56 8.86 9.90
C LEU A 518 -12.25 9.50 11.27
N ASN A 519 -12.34 10.84 11.37
CA ASN A 519 -11.96 11.61 12.56
C ASN A 519 -13.13 12.24 13.30
#